data_AF-A0A5J5IR54-F1
#
_entry.id   AF-A0A5J5IR54-F1
#
_cell.length_a   1.000
_cell.length_b   1.000
_cell.length_c   1.000
_cell.angle_alpha   90.00
_cell.angle_beta   90.00
_cell.angle_gamma   90.00
#
_symmetry.space_group_name_H-M   'P 1'
#
loop_
_entity.id
_entity.type
_entity.pdbx_description
1 polymer ?
#
loop_
_entity_poly.entity_id
_entity_poly.type
_entity_poly.pdbx_seq_one_letter_code
_entity_poly.pdbx_strand_id
1 'polypeptide(L)'
;MKWYLAKLVYRIICGEGMHTPQFDEQLRLVYAEDDLHAFQKARTTGHLEEDNFLNNIQKPVHWKFIDVSELHPLTELIDGAELYSRICEEEEAESYIKTTKQRANYILENSMHKYIPLN
;
A
#
# COMPACT_ATOMS: atom_id res chain seq x y z
N MET A 1 -24.21 -2.45 -5.73
CA MET A 1 -22.87 -1.87 -5.85
C MET A 1 -22.46 -1.25 -4.53
N LYS A 2 -21.26 -1.56 -4.04
CA LYS A 2 -20.70 -1.14 -2.75
C LYS A 2 -19.23 -0.78 -2.93
N TRP A 3 -18.71 0.05 -2.03
CA TRP A 3 -17.28 0.29 -1.92
C TRP A 3 -16.64 -0.73 -1.00
N TYR A 4 -15.41 -1.11 -1.32
CA TYR A 4 -14.58 -2.04 -0.59
C TYR A 4 -13.20 -1.43 -0.39
N LEU A 5 -12.59 -1.70 0.75
CA LEU A 5 -11.16 -1.53 0.97
C LEU A 5 -10.45 -2.86 0.71
N ALA A 6 -9.50 -2.90 -0.21
CA ALA A 6 -8.68 -4.06 -0.49
C ALA A 6 -7.21 -3.77 -0.17
N LYS A 7 -6.50 -4.69 0.49
CA LYS A 7 -5.04 -4.61 0.69
C LYS A 7 -4.31 -5.49 -0.32
N LEU A 8 -3.71 -4.87 -1.31
CA LEU A 8 -2.85 -5.54 -2.30
C LEU A 8 -1.43 -5.60 -1.76
N VAL A 9 -0.77 -6.75 -1.91
CA VAL A 9 0.61 -6.93 -1.45
C VAL A 9 1.50 -7.28 -2.63
N TYR A 10 2.62 -6.58 -2.73
CA TYR A 10 3.65 -6.82 -3.75
C TYR A 10 4.95 -7.21 -3.08
N ARG A 11 5.69 -8.13 -3.70
CA ARG A 11 7.11 -8.33 -3.44
C ARG A 11 7.92 -7.38 -4.31
N ILE A 12 8.82 -6.63 -3.70
CA ILE A 12 9.83 -5.85 -4.42
C ILE A 12 11.13 -6.65 -4.44
N ILE A 13 11.67 -6.88 -5.64
CA ILE A 13 12.94 -7.59 -5.86
C ILE A 13 13.89 -6.65 -6.61
N CYS A 14 15.00 -6.28 -5.98
CA CYS A 14 16.03 -5.41 -6.52
C CYS A 14 17.27 -6.22 -6.94
N GLY A 15 17.74 -6.05 -8.18
CA GLY A 15 18.89 -6.80 -8.71
C GLY A 15 18.64 -8.30 -8.67
N GLU A 16 19.67 -9.06 -8.24
CA GLU A 16 19.61 -10.53 -8.09
C GLU A 16 18.78 -11.00 -6.87
N GLY A 17 18.04 -10.12 -6.20
CA GLY A 17 17.25 -10.45 -5.01
C GLY A 17 18.07 -10.60 -3.72
N MET A 18 19.37 -10.31 -3.76
CA MET A 18 20.28 -10.30 -2.61
C MET A 18 20.15 -8.99 -1.79
N HIS A 19 18.95 -8.71 -1.31
CA HIS A 19 18.65 -7.57 -0.44
C HIS A 19 17.65 -7.97 0.65
N THR A 20 17.52 -7.15 1.68
CA THR A 20 16.48 -7.34 2.70
C THR A 20 15.12 -7.46 2.03
N PRO A 21 14.31 -8.49 2.34
CA PRO A 21 12.95 -8.62 1.84
C PRO A 21 12.16 -7.30 1.93
N GLN A 22 11.62 -6.85 0.80
CA GLN A 22 10.80 -5.65 0.72
C GLN A 22 9.43 -6.01 0.18
N PHE A 23 8.41 -5.48 0.85
CA PHE A 23 7.02 -5.66 0.46
C PHE A 23 6.36 -4.28 0.41
N ASP A 24 5.52 -4.08 -0.60
CA ASP A 24 4.64 -2.92 -0.68
C ASP A 24 3.22 -3.38 -0.36
N GLU A 25 2.61 -2.73 0.64
CA GLU A 25 1.23 -2.97 1.03
C GLU A 25 0.40 -1.75 0.62
N GLN A 26 -0.54 -1.96 -0.29
CA GLN A 26 -1.37 -0.89 -0.82
C GLN A 26 -2.83 -1.08 -0.43
N LEU A 27 -3.41 -0.05 0.19
CA LEU A 27 -4.84 0.03 0.41
C LEU A 27 -5.52 0.67 -0.81
N ARG A 28 -6.47 -0.03 -1.41
CA ARG A 28 -7.20 0.38 -2.61
C ARG A 28 -8.70 0.37 -2.38
N LEU A 29 -9.37 1.42 -2.84
CA LEU A 29 -10.83 1.43 -2.94
C LEU A 29 -11.28 0.67 -4.18
N VAL A 30 -12.22 -0.25 -4.01
CA VAL A 30 -12.79 -1.06 -5.08
C VAL A 30 -14.31 -0.93 -5.06
N TYR A 31 -14.88 -0.46 -6.17
CA TYR A 31 -16.33 -0.43 -6.35
C TYR A 31 -16.80 -1.68 -7.10
N ALA A 32 -17.68 -2.45 -6.48
CA ALA A 32 -18.11 -3.77 -6.99
C ALA A 32 -19.52 -4.13 -6.55
N GLU A 33 -20.08 -5.19 -7.13
CA GLU A 33 -21.44 -5.66 -6.84
C GLU A 33 -21.53 -6.35 -5.48
N ASP A 34 -20.56 -7.23 -5.23
CA ASP A 34 -20.41 -8.08 -4.06
C ASP A 34 -18.93 -8.35 -3.77
N ASP A 35 -18.67 -9.16 -2.74
CA ASP A 35 -17.33 -9.44 -2.23
C ASP A 35 -16.48 -10.21 -3.26
N LEU A 36 -17.08 -11.12 -4.03
CA LEU A 36 -16.39 -11.91 -5.05
C LEU A 36 -15.94 -11.01 -6.21
N HIS A 37 -16.84 -10.17 -6.71
CA HIS A 37 -16.53 -9.19 -7.73
C HIS A 37 -15.45 -8.22 -7.23
N ALA A 38 -15.53 -7.74 -5.98
CA ALA A 38 -14.53 -6.87 -5.40
C ALA A 38 -13.15 -7.53 -5.34
N PHE A 39 -13.09 -8.78 -4.86
CA PHE A 39 -11.85 -9.56 -4.77
C PHE A 39 -11.22 -9.80 -6.14
N GLN A 40 -12.01 -10.24 -7.12
CA GLN A 40 -11.54 -10.48 -8.49
C GLN A 40 -11.03 -9.19 -9.15
N LYS A 41 -11.75 -8.08 -8.95
CA LYS A 41 -11.35 -6.78 -9.46
C LYS A 41 -10.05 -6.31 -8.82
N ALA A 42 -9.90 -6.44 -7.49
CA ALA A 42 -8.68 -6.13 -6.77
C ALA A 42 -7.47 -6.97 -7.24
N ARG A 43 -7.65 -8.28 -7.44
CA ARG A 43 -6.59 -9.16 -7.99
C ARG A 43 -6.22 -8.79 -9.42
N THR A 44 -7.20 -8.48 -10.24
CA THR A 44 -6.98 -8.04 -11.63
C THR A 44 -6.14 -6.75 -11.64
N THR A 45 -6.49 -5.77 -10.80
CA THR A 45 -5.68 -4.57 -10.60
C THR A 45 -4.26 -4.92 -10.14
N GLY A 46 -4.13 -5.82 -9.17
CA GLY A 46 -2.83 -6.30 -8.66
C GLY A 46 -1.91 -6.80 -9.77
N HIS A 47 -2.40 -7.71 -10.61
CA HIS A 47 -1.67 -8.25 -11.74
C HIS A 47 -1.36 -7.20 -12.82
N LEU A 48 -2.29 -6.28 -13.10
CA LEU A 48 -2.09 -5.23 -14.12
C LEU A 48 -1.03 -4.21 -13.72
N GLU A 49 -0.82 -4.02 -12.41
CA GLU A 49 0.16 -3.08 -11.87
C GLU A 49 1.51 -3.74 -11.51
N GLU A 50 1.71 -5.02 -11.85
CA GLU A 50 3.05 -5.61 -11.83
C GLU A 50 3.96 -4.87 -12.81
N ASP A 51 5.19 -4.58 -12.39
CA ASP A 51 6.11 -3.77 -13.18
C ASP A 51 7.56 -4.26 -13.05
N ASN A 52 8.35 -3.98 -14.08
CA ASN A 52 9.78 -4.21 -14.11
C ASN A 52 10.45 -2.97 -14.68
N PHE A 53 11.16 -2.23 -13.82
CA PHE A 53 11.79 -0.98 -14.21
C PHE A 53 13.22 -0.90 -13.67
N LEU A 54 13.99 0.04 -14.20
CA LEU A 54 15.31 0.37 -13.66
C LEU A 54 15.17 1.51 -12.65
N ASN A 55 15.77 1.36 -11.48
CA ASN A 55 15.86 2.46 -10.52
C ASN A 55 16.87 3.52 -10.98
N ASN A 56 17.03 4.58 -10.18
CA ASN A 56 17.92 5.71 -10.47
C ASN A 56 19.42 5.36 -10.64
N ILE A 57 19.84 4.18 -10.20
CA ILE A 57 21.21 3.66 -10.36
C ILE A 57 21.29 2.50 -11.38
N GLN A 58 20.31 2.40 -12.28
CA GLN A 58 20.21 1.38 -13.32
C GLN A 58 20.16 -0.07 -12.81
N LYS A 59 19.72 -0.30 -11.57
CA LYS A 59 19.45 -1.66 -11.09
C LYS A 59 18.00 -2.04 -11.40
N PRO A 60 17.74 -3.28 -11.88
CA PRO A 60 16.39 -3.75 -12.10
C PRO A 60 15.65 -3.86 -10.78
N VAL A 61 14.39 -3.45 -10.80
CA VAL A 61 13.43 -3.57 -9.71
C VAL A 61 12.20 -4.25 -10.29
N HIS A 62 11.83 -5.36 -9.68
CA HIS A 62 10.67 -6.16 -10.06
C HIS A 62 9.61 -6.03 -8.98
N TRP A 63 8.45 -5.55 -9.37
CA TRP A 63 7.25 -5.54 -8.56
C TRP A 63 6.43 -6.76 -8.95
N LYS A 64 6.36 -7.72 -8.03
CA LYS A 64 5.63 -8.97 -8.23
C LYS A 64 4.42 -8.98 -7.32
N PHE A 65 3.23 -9.03 -7.90
CA PHE A 65 2.01 -9.11 -7.14
C PHE A 65 1.95 -10.46 -6.42
N ILE A 66 1.66 -10.43 -5.12
CA ILE A 66 1.49 -11.64 -4.31
C ILE A 66 0.02 -12.03 -4.34
N ASP A 67 -0.83 -11.26 -3.67
CA ASP A 67 -2.28 -11.40 -3.71
C ASP A 67 -2.97 -10.21 -2.99
N VAL A 68 -4.30 -10.25 -2.94
CA VAL A 68 -5.13 -9.46 -2.03
C VAL A 68 -5.17 -10.16 -0.68
N SER A 69 -4.62 -9.51 0.33
CA SER A 69 -4.50 -10.07 1.68
C SER A 69 -5.64 -9.70 2.62
N GLU A 70 -6.37 -8.62 2.30
CA GLU A 70 -7.52 -8.16 3.08
C GLU A 70 -8.57 -7.55 2.14
N LEU A 71 -9.86 -7.72 2.47
CA LEU A 71 -10.98 -7.14 1.74
C LEU A 71 -12.14 -6.85 2.72
N HIS A 72 -12.51 -5.58 2.85
CA HIS A 72 -13.53 -5.12 3.79
C HIS A 72 -14.59 -4.25 3.09
N PRO A 73 -15.90 -4.54 3.20
CA PRO A 73 -16.93 -3.65 2.68
C PRO A 73 -16.97 -2.36 3.49
N LEU A 74 -17.02 -1.23 2.80
CA LEU A 74 -17.23 0.08 3.39
C LEU A 74 -18.73 0.35 3.49
N THR A 75 -19.35 -0.14 4.57
CA THR A 75 -20.76 0.10 4.85
C THR A 75 -20.92 1.43 5.59
N GLU A 76 -21.40 2.44 4.86
CA GLU A 76 -21.61 3.82 5.31
C GLU A 76 -20.33 4.53 5.81
N LEU A 77 -20.15 5.80 5.41
CA LEU A 77 -19.04 6.61 5.89
C LEU A 77 -19.39 7.11 7.30
N ILE A 78 -19.27 6.22 8.28
CA ILE A 78 -19.53 6.50 9.68
C ILE A 78 -18.28 7.17 10.27
N ASP A 79 -18.49 8.31 10.94
CA ASP A 79 -17.42 9.01 11.67
C ASP A 79 -16.79 8.07 12.70
N GLY A 80 -15.47 7.92 12.66
CA GLY A 80 -14.72 7.03 13.55
C GLY A 80 -14.74 5.53 13.18
N ALA A 81 -15.28 5.14 12.02
CA ALA A 81 -15.22 3.75 11.59
C ALA A 81 -13.77 3.27 11.37
N GLU A 82 -13.44 2.14 11.99
CA GLU A 82 -12.18 1.44 11.75
C GLU A 82 -12.22 0.81 10.36
N LEU A 83 -11.44 1.37 9.43
CA LEU A 83 -11.36 0.88 8.05
C LEU A 83 -10.30 -0.21 7.88
N TYR A 84 -9.27 -0.17 8.73
CA TYR A 84 -8.12 -1.04 8.64
C TYR A 84 -7.45 -1.14 10.02
N SER A 85 -7.22 -2.36 10.49
CA SER A 85 -6.46 -2.63 11.69
C SER A 85 -5.54 -3.81 11.47
N ARG A 86 -4.26 -3.63 11.78
CA ARG A 86 -3.25 -4.67 11.70
C ARG A 86 -2.47 -4.68 13.01
N ILE A 87 -2.41 -5.85 13.62
CA ILE A 87 -1.46 -6.13 14.69
C ILE A 87 -0.16 -6.58 14.02
N CYS A 88 0.92 -5.85 14.28
CA CYS A 88 2.25 -6.15 13.76
C CYS A 88 3.19 -6.39 14.95
N GLU A 89 3.77 -7.58 15.01
CA GLU A 89 4.81 -7.91 15.99
C GLU A 89 6.17 -7.75 15.29
N GLU A 90 6.92 -6.74 15.73
CA GLU A 90 8.24 -6.42 15.19
C GLU A 90 9.30 -6.74 16.25
N GLU A 91 10.44 -7.29 15.83
CA GLU A 91 11.53 -7.66 16.73
C GLU A 91 12.13 -6.43 17.43
N GLU A 92 12.10 -5.26 16.79
CA GLU A 92 12.67 -4.01 17.30
C GLU A 92 11.66 -2.86 17.24
N ALA A 93 10.97 -2.63 18.38
CA ALA A 93 9.96 -1.59 18.51
C ALA A 93 10.46 -0.18 18.14
N GLU A 94 11.71 0.14 18.50
CA GLU A 94 12.31 1.46 18.23
C GLU A 94 12.47 1.74 16.73
N SER A 95 12.81 0.72 15.94
CA SER A 95 12.93 0.82 14.48
C SER A 95 11.57 1.11 13.84
N TYR A 96 10.52 0.42 14.30
CA TYR A 96 9.16 0.64 13.84
C TYR A 96 8.66 2.05 14.20
N ILE A 97 8.86 2.49 15.45
CA ILE A 97 8.47 3.84 15.93
C ILE A 97 9.20 4.92 15.12
N LYS A 98 10.51 4.79 14.93
CA LYS A 98 11.32 5.74 14.16
C LYS A 98 10.85 5.84 12.71
N THR A 99 10.63 4.70 12.05
CA THR A 99 10.17 4.65 10.66
C THR A 99 8.78 5.26 10.52
N THR A 100 7.87 4.97 11.46
CA THR A 100 6.53 5.56 11.49
C THR A 100 6.57 7.08 11.63
N LYS A 101 7.38 7.60 12.55
CA LYS A 101 7.56 9.05 12.73
C LYS A 101 8.17 9.73 11.50
N GLN A 102 9.14 9.08 10.85
CA GLN A 102 9.73 9.59 9.61
C GLN A 102 8.71 9.67 8.48
N ARG A 103 7.88 8.63 8.30
CA ARG A 103 6.78 8.64 7.32
C ARG A 103 5.77 9.74 7.61
N ALA A 104 5.38 9.91 8.87
CA ALA A 104 4.45 10.96 9.27
C ALA A 104 5.00 12.37 8.99
N ASN A 105 6.27 12.62 9.32
CA ASN A 105 6.92 13.90 9.04
C ASN A 105 6.99 14.20 7.53
N TYR A 106 7.34 13.20 6.71
CA TYR A 106 7.36 13.34 5.26
C TYR A 106 5.99 13.69 4.68
N ILE A 107 4.92 13.05 5.17
CA ILE A 107 3.54 13.38 4.78
C ILE A 107 3.19 14.81 5.18
N LEU A 108 3.54 15.22 6.40
CA LEU A 108 3.29 16.56 6.91
C LEU A 108 4.01 17.63 6.06
N GLU A 109 5.31 17.45 5.83
CA GLU A 109 6.14 18.37 5.02
C GLU A 109 5.58 18.53 3.59
N ASN A 110 5.22 17.42 2.95
CA ASN A 110 4.65 17.44 1.60
C ASN A 110 3.24 18.02 1.56
N SER A 111 2.46 17.85 2.62
CA SER A 111 1.13 18.45 2.74
C SER A 111 1.24 19.96 2.93
N MET A 112 2.25 20.46 3.67
CA MET A 112 2.50 21.89 3.85
C MET A 112 3.02 22.58 2.58
N HIS A 113 3.89 21.92 1.80
CA HIS A 113 4.41 22.48 0.54
C HIS A 113 3.33 22.71 -0.52
N LYS A 114 2.20 21.99 -0.46
CA LYS A 114 1.05 22.21 -1.36
C LYS A 114 0.26 23.49 -1.08
N TYR A 115 0.54 24.21 0.01
CA TYR A 115 -0.20 25.40 0.43
C TYR A 115 0.62 26.69 0.49
N ILE A 116 1.89 26.70 0.03
CA ILE A 116 2.65 27.96 -0.12
C ILE A 116 2.47 28.45 -1.55
N PRO A 117 1.74 29.56 -1.79
CA PRO A 117 1.82 30.22 -3.09
C PRO A 117 3.22 30.84 -3.19
N LEU A 118 3.97 30.42 -4.20
CA LEU A 118 5.16 31.14 -4.64
C LEU A 118 4.68 32.51 -5.14
N ASN A 119 4.91 33.54 -4.32
CA ASN A 119 4.79 34.95 -4.73
C ASN A 119 5.84 35.29 -5.79
#